data_AF-A0A6P5EYS7-F1
#
_entry.id   AF-A0A6P5EYS7-F1
#
_cell.length_a   1.000
_cell.length_b   1.000
_cell.length_c   1.000
_cell.angle_alpha   90.00
_cell.angle_beta   90.00
_cell.angle_gamma   90.00
#
_symmetry.space_group_name_H-M   'P 1'
#
loop_
_entity.id
_entity.type
_entity.pdbx_description
1 polymer ?
#
loop_
_entity_poly.entity_id
_entity_poly.type
_entity_poly.pdbx_seq_one_letter_code
_entity_poly.pdbx_strand_id
1 'polypeptide(L)'
;MDRTPFEDLIEYVERTVKSEKLKSPEKPIYLVGESIGACLALAVAARNPEIDLILILANPATSFPNSQLQSLSAFLDAVPEPLHVTIPYFFSLLGGNSMRMTSSYVGGDLSLEEAIRTFSESLNDALPFLSFLVEVLPKESLLWKLRMLRLASSFVNSRLHAVKAETLILASGRDELLPSREEAERLSGTLPNCRIRHFKDNGHTIFLEGGIDLVTIIKGAGYYRRSRQINYVSDYLLPTPNELQKVIEEYRLINFASSPVMLSTLEDGKIVKGLEGIPNKGPTILVGYHMLLGLELGPLATTFLNERGILLRGIAHPFMFNRTSEKLMPDSASFDRYRIMGAVPVSATNLYRLLSQKCFVLLYPGGAREALHRKGEQYKLFWPKQSEFVRMASSFGATIIPFGVIGEDDICELLLDYDDLVKVPFYDILDKRINEAAVRVRADFNGEVGNQDLYAPGLLPKIPGRFYFLFGKPIETRGRKQELRDKAKAQELYMDVKCEVERCLAYLQEKREKDPYRNIFPRTLFQLINGFNVEVPTFDL
;
A
#
# COMPACT_ATOMS: atom_id res chain seq x y z
N MET A 1 -41.82 -3.33 9.10
CA MET A 1 -40.42 -2.88 9.02
C MET A 1 -40.10 -2.04 10.24
N ASP A 2 -38.93 -2.26 10.84
CA ASP A 2 -38.40 -1.40 11.90
C ASP A 2 -38.28 0.05 11.39
N ARG A 3 -38.80 1.00 12.17
CA ARG A 3 -38.78 2.44 11.87
C ARG A 3 -38.04 3.26 12.93
N THR A 4 -37.11 2.64 13.64
CA THR A 4 -36.28 3.29 14.65
C THR A 4 -35.64 4.57 14.08
N PRO A 5 -35.87 5.75 14.69
CA PRO A 5 -35.25 7.01 14.30
C PRO A 5 -33.72 6.95 14.27
N PHE A 6 -33.10 7.83 13.47
CA PHE A 6 -31.65 7.86 13.33
C PHE A 6 -30.95 8.19 14.67
N GLU A 7 -31.52 9.09 15.46
CA GLU A 7 -31.03 9.47 16.79
C GLU A 7 -31.01 8.28 17.77
N ASP A 8 -32.05 7.45 17.74
CA ASP A 8 -32.15 6.25 18.58
C ASP A 8 -31.13 5.18 18.16
N LEU A 9 -30.87 5.06 16.86
CA LEU A 9 -29.78 4.20 16.34
C LEU A 9 -28.41 4.69 16.81
N ILE A 10 -28.18 6.01 16.85
CA ILE A 10 -26.94 6.60 17.38
C ILE A 10 -26.77 6.21 18.85
N GLU A 11 -27.81 6.38 19.68
CA GLU A 11 -27.75 6.03 21.10
C GLU A 11 -27.48 4.53 21.31
N TYR A 12 -28.11 3.68 20.51
CA TYR A 12 -27.90 2.24 20.58
C TYR A 12 -26.44 1.83 20.33
N VAL A 13 -25.83 2.37 19.28
CA VAL A 13 -24.42 2.10 18.95
C VAL A 13 -23.49 2.75 19.98
N GLU A 14 -23.79 3.98 20.41
CA GLU A 14 -23.01 4.71 21.42
C GLU A 14 -22.96 3.93 22.75
N ARG A 15 -24.09 3.38 23.20
CA ARG A 15 -24.15 2.55 24.42
C ARG A 15 -23.23 1.34 24.30
N THR A 16 -23.20 0.70 23.13
CA THR A 16 -22.32 -0.44 22.86
C THR A 16 -20.85 -0.02 22.89
N VAL A 17 -20.50 1.10 22.25
CA VAL A 17 -19.14 1.65 22.25
C VAL A 17 -18.66 1.97 23.67
N LYS A 18 -19.49 2.62 24.48
CA LYS A 18 -19.16 2.93 25.89
C LYS A 18 -18.97 1.67 26.72
N SER A 19 -19.82 0.66 26.54
CA SER A 19 -19.68 -0.65 27.19
C SER A 19 -18.35 -1.33 26.82
N GLU A 20 -17.99 -1.36 25.54
CA GLU A 20 -16.73 -1.98 25.09
C GLU A 20 -15.50 -1.20 25.58
N LYS A 21 -15.57 0.13 25.62
CA LYS A 21 -14.50 0.97 26.20
C LYS A 21 -14.28 0.66 27.69
N LEU A 22 -15.34 0.40 28.46
CA LEU A 22 -15.22 0.02 29.86
C LEU A 22 -14.57 -1.38 30.03
N LYS A 23 -14.88 -2.32 29.14
CA LYS A 23 -14.30 -3.68 29.18
C LYS A 23 -12.83 -3.71 28.76
N SER A 24 -12.44 -2.89 27.78
CA SER A 24 -11.09 -2.86 27.21
C SER A 24 -10.58 -1.42 27.04
N PRO A 25 -10.20 -0.74 28.14
CA PRO A 25 -9.87 0.69 28.10
C PRO A 25 -8.67 1.04 27.22
N GLU A 26 -7.71 0.12 27.08
CA GLU A 26 -6.49 0.37 26.31
C GLU A 26 -6.58 -0.04 24.83
N LYS A 27 -7.67 -0.68 24.40
CA LYS A 27 -7.84 -1.15 23.02
C LYS A 27 -8.64 -0.13 22.20
N PRO A 28 -8.25 0.11 20.94
CA PRO A 28 -9.09 0.87 20.03
C PRO A 28 -10.36 0.09 19.68
N ILE A 29 -11.42 0.82 19.37
CA ILE A 29 -12.69 0.25 18.87
C ILE A 29 -12.82 0.60 17.39
N TYR A 30 -12.96 -0.42 16.54
CA TYR A 30 -13.17 -0.25 15.11
C TYR A 30 -14.67 -0.17 14.83
N LEU A 31 -15.12 0.95 14.26
CA LEU A 31 -16.48 1.12 13.76
C LEU A 31 -16.45 1.02 12.23
N VAL A 32 -17.08 -0.02 11.72
CA VAL A 32 -17.21 -0.27 10.28
C VAL A 32 -18.63 0.09 9.85
N GLY A 33 -18.77 0.97 8.86
CA GLY A 33 -20.06 1.42 8.36
C GLY A 33 -20.05 1.58 6.85
N GLU A 34 -21.08 1.06 6.19
CA GLU A 34 -21.34 1.25 4.76
C GLU A 34 -22.56 2.16 4.57
N SER A 35 -22.49 3.10 3.63
CA SER A 35 -23.63 3.96 3.28
C SER A 35 -24.17 4.72 4.50
N ILE A 36 -25.42 4.48 4.92
CA ILE A 36 -25.99 5.08 6.13
C ILE A 36 -25.28 4.64 7.42
N GLY A 37 -24.70 3.44 7.44
CA GLY A 37 -23.88 2.96 8.56
C GLY A 37 -22.63 3.81 8.75
N ALA A 38 -22.08 4.38 7.67
CA ALA A 38 -20.97 5.34 7.77
C ALA A 38 -21.41 6.64 8.44
N CYS A 39 -22.61 7.15 8.14
CA CYS A 39 -23.19 8.30 8.83
C CYS A 39 -23.36 8.01 10.34
N LEU A 40 -23.84 6.81 10.68
CA LEU A 40 -24.01 6.38 12.07
C LEU A 40 -22.67 6.34 12.81
N ALA A 41 -21.64 5.74 12.20
CA ALA A 41 -20.29 5.68 12.76
C ALA A 41 -19.69 7.09 12.98
N LEU A 42 -19.85 8.00 12.02
CA LEU A 42 -19.41 9.40 12.15
C LEU A 42 -20.15 10.15 13.25
N ALA A 43 -21.48 9.96 13.38
CA ALA A 43 -22.28 10.58 14.43
C ALA A 43 -21.88 10.10 15.83
N VAL A 44 -21.66 8.80 16.00
CA VAL A 44 -21.18 8.21 17.26
C VAL A 44 -19.79 8.75 17.61
N ALA A 45 -18.88 8.82 16.64
CA ALA A 45 -17.55 9.36 16.84
C ALA A 45 -17.56 10.84 17.22
N ALA A 46 -18.42 11.65 16.58
CA ALA A 46 -18.58 13.06 16.90
C ALA A 46 -19.09 13.29 18.34
N ARG A 47 -19.94 12.40 18.86
CA ARG A 47 -20.44 12.44 20.26
C ARG A 47 -19.43 11.94 21.28
N ASN A 48 -18.41 11.19 20.86
CA ASN A 48 -17.46 10.51 21.73
C ASN A 48 -15.99 10.78 21.33
N PRO A 49 -15.55 12.05 21.26
CA PRO A 49 -14.21 12.40 20.76
C PRO A 49 -13.07 11.87 21.64
N GLU A 50 -13.33 11.54 22.90
CA GLU A 50 -12.34 11.02 23.85
C GLU A 50 -12.17 9.49 23.77
N ILE A 51 -13.09 8.79 23.11
CA ILE A 51 -12.98 7.35 22.90
C ILE A 51 -12.07 7.09 21.71
N ASP A 52 -11.12 6.18 21.90
CA ASP A 52 -10.17 5.76 20.87
C ASP A 52 -10.87 4.92 19.79
N LEU A 53 -11.49 5.61 18.83
CA LEU A 53 -12.23 5.04 17.72
C LEU A 53 -11.41 5.07 16.42
N ILE A 54 -11.54 4.00 15.64
CA ILE A 54 -11.05 3.93 14.25
C ILE A 54 -12.26 3.69 13.36
N LEU A 55 -12.48 4.61 12.42
CA LEU A 55 -13.62 4.57 11.52
C LEU A 55 -13.20 3.94 10.19
N ILE A 56 -13.92 2.91 9.77
CA ILE A 56 -13.82 2.34 8.42
C ILE A 56 -15.15 2.61 7.72
N LEU A 57 -15.13 3.53 6.77
CA LEU A 57 -16.33 4.08 6.14
C LEU A 57 -16.34 3.70 4.66
N ALA A 58 -17.26 2.83 4.26
CA ALA A 58 -17.50 2.50 2.86
C ALA A 58 -18.62 3.36 2.29
N ASN A 59 -18.38 3.98 1.13
CA ASN A 59 -19.37 4.74 0.35
C ASN A 59 -20.29 5.62 1.21
N PRO A 60 -19.76 6.60 1.97
CA PRO A 60 -20.54 7.27 3.01
C PRO A 60 -21.75 8.03 2.46
N ALA A 61 -22.93 7.81 3.02
CA ALA A 61 -24.17 8.49 2.61
C ALA A 61 -24.24 9.98 2.99
N THR A 62 -23.16 10.55 3.52
CA THR A 62 -23.03 11.97 3.81
C THR A 62 -23.15 12.84 2.56
N SER A 63 -22.94 12.29 1.36
CA SER A 63 -23.17 12.92 0.06
C SER A 63 -24.60 12.85 -0.46
N PHE A 64 -25.56 12.31 0.31
CA PHE A 64 -26.96 12.14 -0.12
C PHE A 64 -27.56 13.36 -0.86
N PRO A 65 -27.39 14.62 -0.42
CA PRO A 65 -27.95 15.78 -1.11
C PRO A 65 -27.50 15.94 -2.57
N ASN A 66 -26.34 15.39 -2.93
CA ASN A 66 -25.74 15.47 -4.25
C ASN A 66 -25.83 14.14 -5.03
N SER A 67 -26.67 13.20 -4.58
CA SER A 67 -26.73 11.85 -5.13
C SER A 67 -27.97 11.60 -5.98
N GLN A 68 -27.94 10.51 -6.76
CA GLN A 68 -29.09 10.07 -7.55
C GLN A 68 -30.29 9.71 -6.67
N LEU A 69 -30.04 9.30 -5.41
CA LEU A 69 -31.09 9.01 -4.44
C LEU A 69 -31.89 10.26 -4.03
N GLN A 70 -31.28 11.45 -4.03
CA GLN A 70 -32.00 12.70 -3.79
C GLN A 70 -32.92 13.04 -4.96
N SER A 71 -32.50 12.78 -6.20
CA SER A 71 -33.33 12.91 -7.40
C SER A 71 -34.52 11.94 -7.35
N LEU A 72 -34.27 10.69 -6.95
CA LEU A 72 -35.34 9.70 -6.74
C LEU A 72 -36.32 10.15 -5.65
N SER A 73 -35.85 10.69 -4.53
CA SER A 73 -36.73 11.21 -3.47
C SER A 73 -37.67 12.30 -4.01
N ALA A 74 -37.13 13.24 -4.79
CA ALA A 74 -37.92 14.31 -5.39
C ALA A 74 -38.96 13.77 -6.39
N PHE A 75 -38.59 12.74 -7.17
CA PHE A 75 -39.51 12.07 -8.08
C PHE A 75 -40.65 11.35 -7.34
N LEU A 76 -40.34 10.59 -6.28
CA LEU A 76 -41.33 9.84 -5.49
C LEU A 76 -42.35 10.74 -4.76
N ASP A 77 -41.91 11.93 -4.35
CA ASP A 77 -42.79 12.94 -3.76
C ASP A 77 -43.74 13.56 -4.82
N ALA A 78 -43.34 13.58 -6.10
CA ALA A 78 -44.11 14.18 -7.20
C ALA A 78 -45.07 13.20 -7.92
N VAL A 79 -44.83 11.88 -7.83
CA VAL A 79 -45.59 10.87 -8.58
C VAL A 79 -46.88 10.45 -7.84
N PRO A 80 -48.06 10.57 -8.49
CA PRO A 80 -49.34 10.09 -7.95
C PRO A 80 -49.40 8.56 -7.79
N GLU A 81 -50.22 8.08 -6.84
CA GLU A 81 -50.34 6.65 -6.51
C GLU A 81 -50.49 5.65 -7.66
N PRO A 82 -51.26 5.94 -8.73
CA PRO A 82 -51.44 5.00 -9.84
C PRO A 82 -50.19 4.70 -10.65
N LEU A 83 -49.16 5.55 -10.58
CA LEU A 83 -47.93 5.42 -11.38
C LEU A 83 -46.77 4.74 -10.62
N HIS A 84 -47.03 4.25 -9.40
CA HIS A 84 -46.03 3.59 -8.53
C HIS A 84 -45.41 2.31 -9.11
N VAL A 85 -46.06 1.69 -10.10
CA VAL A 85 -45.51 0.54 -10.84
C VAL A 85 -44.19 0.91 -11.54
N THR A 86 -43.90 2.19 -11.77
CA THR A 86 -42.67 2.70 -12.40
C THR A 86 -41.46 2.82 -11.46
N ILE A 87 -41.64 2.67 -10.14
CA ILE A 87 -40.56 2.87 -9.13
C ILE A 87 -39.39 1.89 -9.31
N PRO A 88 -39.61 0.57 -9.49
CA PRO A 88 -38.53 -0.36 -9.77
C PRO A 88 -37.82 -0.05 -11.10
N TYR A 89 -38.58 0.38 -12.12
CA TYR A 89 -38.02 0.75 -13.42
C TYR A 89 -37.07 1.96 -13.33
N PHE A 90 -37.35 2.91 -12.42
CA PHE A 90 -36.45 4.01 -12.13
C PHE A 90 -35.16 3.54 -11.42
N PHE A 91 -35.25 2.55 -10.52
CA PHE A 91 -34.08 1.91 -9.93
C PHE A 91 -33.20 1.20 -10.96
N SER A 92 -33.78 0.50 -11.95
CA SER A 92 -33.02 -0.12 -13.04
C SER A 92 -32.39 0.89 -14.00
N LEU A 93 -33.02 2.07 -14.16
CA LEU A 93 -32.48 3.19 -14.95
C LEU A 93 -31.31 3.88 -14.24
N LEU A 94 -31.36 3.98 -12.90
CA LEU A 94 -30.26 4.51 -12.09
C LEU A 94 -29.12 3.49 -11.90
N GLY A 95 -29.45 2.20 -11.81
CA GLY A 95 -28.53 1.08 -11.60
C GLY A 95 -27.75 0.62 -12.85
N GLY A 96 -27.40 1.55 -13.75
CA GLY A 96 -26.32 1.32 -14.71
C GLY A 96 -26.58 0.41 -15.91
N ASN A 97 -27.60 -0.45 -15.87
CA ASN A 97 -27.88 -1.37 -16.97
C ASN A 97 -28.31 -0.64 -18.26
N SER A 98 -28.72 0.63 -18.17
CA SER A 98 -28.99 1.47 -19.34
C SER A 98 -27.74 2.10 -19.98
N MET A 99 -26.58 2.10 -19.31
CA MET A 99 -25.32 2.69 -19.83
C MET A 99 -24.31 1.65 -20.36
N ARG A 100 -24.68 0.38 -20.47
CA ARG A 100 -23.93 -0.58 -21.32
C ARG A 100 -24.03 -0.29 -22.82
N MET A 101 -24.68 0.81 -23.20
CA MET A 101 -24.88 1.20 -24.59
C MET A 101 -23.69 1.94 -25.23
N THR A 102 -22.64 2.32 -24.48
CA THR A 102 -21.57 3.18 -25.03
C THR A 102 -20.15 2.57 -25.10
N SER A 103 -19.93 1.29 -24.75
CA SER A 103 -18.60 0.66 -24.93
C SER A 103 -18.51 -0.33 -26.09
N SER A 104 -19.58 -0.53 -26.85
CA SER A 104 -19.58 -1.28 -28.10
C SER A 104 -20.07 -0.43 -29.26
N TYR A 105 -19.55 0.80 -29.39
CA TYR A 105 -19.80 1.66 -30.55
C TYR A 105 -18.51 2.34 -31.01
N VAL A 106 -17.72 1.56 -31.76
CA VAL A 106 -16.96 2.10 -32.89
C VAL A 106 -17.65 1.53 -34.14
N GLY A 107 -18.54 2.34 -34.72
CA GLY A 107 -19.07 2.15 -36.07
C GLY A 107 -20.38 1.34 -36.19
N GLY A 108 -21.48 2.05 -36.47
CA GLY A 108 -22.72 1.48 -37.01
C GLY A 108 -23.98 2.18 -36.53
N ASP A 109 -24.83 2.66 -37.44
CA ASP A 109 -26.16 3.20 -37.13
C ASP A 109 -27.03 2.13 -36.45
N LEU A 110 -27.52 2.40 -35.24
CA LEU A 110 -28.54 1.59 -34.59
C LEU A 110 -29.92 1.92 -35.15
N SER A 111 -30.63 0.89 -35.60
CA SER A 111 -32.06 1.00 -35.88
C SER A 111 -32.83 1.18 -34.55
N LEU A 112 -33.88 2.00 -34.58
CA LEU A 112 -34.77 2.23 -33.43
C LEU A 112 -35.36 0.91 -32.88
N GLU A 113 -35.58 -0.09 -33.75
CA GLU A 113 -36.09 -1.41 -33.38
C GLU A 113 -35.11 -2.22 -32.54
N GLU A 114 -33.81 -2.14 -32.80
CA GLU A 114 -32.81 -2.85 -32.00
C GLU A 114 -32.63 -2.23 -30.62
N ALA A 115 -32.67 -0.90 -30.53
CA ALA A 115 -32.66 -0.21 -29.24
C ALA A 115 -33.90 -0.58 -28.39
N ILE A 116 -35.08 -0.66 -29.01
CA ILE A 116 -36.33 -1.06 -28.34
C ILE A 116 -36.28 -2.53 -27.92
N ARG A 117 -35.74 -3.43 -28.75
CA ARG A 117 -35.63 -4.86 -28.44
C ARG A 117 -34.69 -5.11 -27.26
N THR A 118 -33.50 -4.50 -27.26
CA THR A 118 -32.53 -4.64 -26.16
C THR A 118 -33.06 -4.02 -24.86
N PHE A 119 -33.81 -2.92 -24.94
CA PHE A 119 -34.51 -2.33 -23.80
C PHE A 119 -35.59 -3.27 -23.25
N SER A 120 -36.39 -3.88 -24.13
CA SER A 120 -37.43 -4.88 -23.77
C SER A 120 -36.83 -6.15 -23.14
N GLU A 121 -35.69 -6.63 -23.67
CA GLU A 121 -34.96 -7.78 -23.13
C GLU A 121 -34.39 -7.49 -21.73
N SER A 122 -33.76 -6.32 -21.53
CA SER A 122 -33.32 -5.87 -20.19
C SER A 122 -34.48 -5.69 -19.20
N LEU A 123 -35.65 -5.26 -19.66
CA LEU A 123 -36.84 -5.14 -18.83
C LEU A 123 -37.38 -6.51 -18.39
N ASN A 124 -37.41 -7.49 -19.28
CA ASN A 124 -37.86 -8.85 -18.97
C ASN A 124 -36.92 -9.58 -18.00
N ASP A 125 -35.60 -9.38 -18.11
CA ASP A 125 -34.62 -9.95 -17.18
C ASP A 125 -34.67 -9.32 -15.78
N ALA A 126 -35.03 -8.04 -15.70
CA ALA A 126 -35.19 -7.33 -14.43
C ALA A 126 -36.54 -7.61 -13.75
N LEU A 127 -37.60 -7.94 -14.49
CA LEU A 127 -38.98 -8.06 -14.01
C LEU A 127 -39.17 -8.86 -12.70
N PRO A 128 -38.55 -10.05 -12.51
CA PRO A 128 -38.67 -10.85 -11.29
C PRO A 128 -38.00 -10.19 -10.06
N PHE A 129 -36.91 -9.46 -10.28
CA PHE A 129 -36.23 -8.69 -9.23
C PHE A 129 -37.03 -7.42 -8.90
N LEU A 130 -37.65 -6.80 -9.91
CA LEU A 130 -38.49 -5.62 -9.77
C LEU A 130 -39.80 -5.93 -9.03
N SER A 131 -40.44 -7.08 -9.28
CA SER A 131 -41.62 -7.52 -8.52
C SER A 131 -41.30 -7.85 -7.06
N PHE A 132 -40.17 -8.51 -6.81
CA PHE A 132 -39.66 -8.76 -5.45
C PHE A 132 -39.35 -7.46 -4.71
N LEU A 133 -38.76 -6.45 -5.36
CA LEU A 133 -38.49 -5.15 -4.74
C LEU A 133 -39.77 -4.37 -4.39
N VAL A 134 -40.84 -4.49 -5.18
CA VAL A 134 -42.15 -3.89 -4.84
C VAL A 134 -42.77 -4.56 -3.61
N GLU A 135 -42.65 -5.88 -3.49
CA GLU A 135 -43.13 -6.62 -2.32
C GLU A 135 -42.28 -6.37 -1.05
N VAL A 136 -40.96 -6.19 -1.21
CA VAL A 136 -40.01 -6.03 -0.09
C VAL A 136 -39.82 -4.57 0.34
N LEU A 137 -40.06 -3.60 -0.55
CA LEU A 137 -39.87 -2.17 -0.32
C LEU A 137 -41.11 -1.36 -0.77
N PRO A 138 -42.19 -1.36 0.03
CA PRO A 138 -43.33 -0.47 -0.20
C PRO A 138 -42.89 1.00 -0.28
N LYS A 139 -43.61 1.84 -1.04
CA LYS A 139 -43.29 3.27 -1.22
C LYS A 139 -43.05 3.98 0.10
N GLU A 140 -43.90 3.75 1.10
CA GLU A 140 -43.81 4.39 2.41
C GLU A 140 -42.50 4.00 3.12
N SER A 141 -42.05 2.76 2.92
CA SER A 141 -40.80 2.27 3.48
C SER A 141 -39.59 2.85 2.74
N LEU A 142 -39.67 2.98 1.42
CA LEU A 142 -38.64 3.63 0.61
C LEU A 142 -38.51 5.12 0.94
N LEU A 143 -39.63 5.86 0.97
CA LEU A 143 -39.67 7.26 1.37
C LEU A 143 -39.13 7.44 2.79
N TRP A 144 -39.48 6.54 3.71
CA TRP A 144 -38.93 6.58 5.07
C TRP A 144 -37.41 6.38 5.08
N LYS A 145 -36.86 5.42 4.31
CA LYS A 145 -35.41 5.20 4.19
C LYS A 145 -34.69 6.40 3.55
N LEU A 146 -35.27 7.01 2.52
CA LEU A 146 -34.71 8.22 1.87
C LEU A 146 -34.72 9.42 2.83
N ARG A 147 -35.80 9.60 3.60
CA ARG A 147 -35.85 10.62 4.66
C ARG A 147 -34.80 10.35 5.73
N MET A 148 -34.60 9.09 6.11
CA MET A 148 -33.55 8.72 7.06
C MET A 148 -32.15 9.06 6.53
N LEU A 149 -31.85 8.74 5.27
CA LEU A 149 -30.57 9.11 4.64
C LEU A 149 -30.35 10.62 4.63
N ARG A 150 -31.40 11.40 4.29
CA ARG A 150 -31.35 12.87 4.31
C ARG A 150 -31.07 13.41 5.71
N LEU A 151 -31.78 12.92 6.71
CA LEU A 151 -31.59 13.31 8.12
C LEU A 151 -30.19 12.93 8.61
N ALA A 152 -29.74 11.70 8.33
CA ALA A 152 -28.42 11.22 8.71
C ALA A 152 -27.30 12.05 8.08
N SER A 153 -27.39 12.32 6.77
CA SER A 153 -26.43 13.17 6.06
C SER A 153 -26.37 14.57 6.67
N SER A 154 -27.52 15.22 6.90
CA SER A 154 -27.57 16.57 7.48
C SER A 154 -27.02 16.61 8.92
N PHE A 155 -27.41 15.64 9.74
CA PHE A 155 -26.95 15.51 11.12
C PHE A 155 -25.43 15.38 11.21
N VAL A 156 -24.84 14.54 10.37
CA VAL A 156 -23.40 14.27 10.37
C VAL A 156 -22.61 15.43 9.77
N ASN A 157 -23.05 15.97 8.63
CA ASN A 157 -22.35 17.08 7.96
C ASN A 157 -22.19 18.30 8.87
N SER A 158 -23.18 18.61 9.72
CA SER A 158 -23.08 19.70 10.70
C SER A 158 -22.09 19.42 11.85
N ARG A 159 -21.58 18.19 12.00
CA ARG A 159 -20.77 17.73 13.14
C ARG A 159 -19.42 17.11 12.77
N LEU A 160 -19.04 17.11 11.48
CA LEU A 160 -17.76 16.53 11.03
C LEU A 160 -16.54 17.12 11.77
N HIS A 161 -16.58 18.40 12.13
CA HIS A 161 -15.52 19.09 12.89
C HIS A 161 -15.25 18.50 14.29
N ALA A 162 -16.25 17.83 14.88
CA ALA A 162 -16.13 17.19 16.19
C ALA A 162 -15.48 15.80 16.10
N VAL A 163 -15.42 15.18 14.92
CA VAL A 163 -14.79 13.87 14.73
C VAL A 163 -13.27 13.99 14.84
N LYS A 164 -12.70 13.36 15.87
CA LYS A 164 -11.23 13.27 16.10
C LYS A 164 -10.62 11.92 15.72
N ALA A 165 -11.47 10.92 15.50
CA ALA A 165 -11.10 9.55 15.18
C ALA A 165 -10.26 9.44 13.89
N GLU A 166 -9.39 8.43 13.85
CA GLU A 166 -8.72 8.03 12.61
C GLU A 166 -9.77 7.44 11.67
N THR A 167 -9.76 7.87 10.40
CA THR A 167 -10.77 7.49 9.41
C THR A 167 -10.12 6.88 8.17
N LEU A 168 -10.61 5.72 7.76
CA LEU A 168 -10.36 5.10 6.46
C LEU A 168 -11.63 5.16 5.63
N ILE A 169 -11.58 5.80 4.47
CA ILE A 169 -12.70 5.83 3.53
C ILE A 169 -12.43 4.86 2.39
N LEU A 170 -13.37 3.95 2.15
CA LEU A 170 -13.38 3.04 1.00
C LEU A 170 -14.36 3.62 -0.02
N ALA A 171 -13.82 4.05 -1.17
CA ALA A 171 -14.58 4.75 -2.19
C ALA A 171 -14.71 3.88 -3.44
N SER A 172 -15.93 3.40 -3.71
CA SER A 172 -16.26 2.63 -4.89
C SER A 172 -16.33 3.50 -6.15
N GLY A 173 -15.77 3.00 -7.24
CA GLY A 173 -15.72 3.69 -8.54
C GLY A 173 -16.94 3.46 -9.43
N ARG A 174 -17.71 2.39 -9.20
CA ARG A 174 -18.96 2.07 -9.90
C ARG A 174 -20.18 2.18 -8.97
N ASP A 175 -20.09 3.04 -7.95
CA ASP A 175 -21.25 3.36 -7.13
C ASP A 175 -22.17 4.31 -7.90
N GLU A 176 -23.34 3.81 -8.27
CA GLU A 176 -24.35 4.56 -9.04
C GLU A 176 -25.37 5.25 -8.13
N LEU A 177 -25.37 4.92 -6.84
CA LEU A 177 -26.31 5.48 -5.87
C LEU A 177 -25.76 6.76 -5.24
N LEU A 178 -24.47 6.77 -4.92
CA LEU A 178 -23.77 7.89 -4.29
C LEU A 178 -22.52 8.28 -5.10
N PRO A 179 -22.18 9.58 -5.15
CA PRO A 179 -20.91 10.05 -5.71
C PRO A 179 -19.76 9.74 -4.73
N SER A 180 -19.44 8.46 -4.56
CA SER A 180 -18.59 7.94 -3.49
C SER A 180 -17.14 8.40 -3.59
N ARG A 181 -16.64 8.65 -4.81
CA ARG A 181 -15.29 9.17 -5.03
C ARG A 181 -15.18 10.63 -4.58
N GLU A 182 -16.07 11.49 -5.05
CA GLU A 182 -16.12 12.91 -4.71
C GLU A 182 -16.37 13.09 -3.21
N GLU A 183 -17.22 12.23 -2.65
CA GLU A 183 -17.51 12.25 -1.22
C GLU A 183 -16.31 11.89 -0.36
N ALA A 184 -15.53 10.89 -0.76
CA ALA A 184 -14.30 10.53 -0.06
C ALA A 184 -13.31 11.70 -0.04
N GLU A 185 -13.15 12.41 -1.15
CA GLU A 185 -12.29 13.61 -1.22
C GLU A 185 -12.80 14.74 -0.34
N ARG A 186 -14.12 15.02 -0.36
CA ARG A 186 -14.73 16.03 0.49
C ARG A 186 -14.53 15.73 1.98
N LEU A 187 -14.77 14.49 2.39
CA LEU A 187 -14.57 14.05 3.77
C LEU A 187 -13.09 14.09 4.16
N SER A 188 -12.19 13.68 3.26
CA SER A 188 -10.73 13.74 3.48
C SER A 188 -10.19 15.17 3.60
N GLY A 189 -10.86 16.14 2.98
CA GLY A 189 -10.58 17.57 3.17
C GLY A 189 -11.14 18.15 4.48
N THR A 190 -12.14 17.50 5.09
CA THR A 190 -12.83 17.98 6.29
C THR A 190 -12.34 17.29 7.57
N LEU A 191 -12.08 15.99 7.50
CA LEU A 191 -11.67 15.16 8.63
C LEU A 191 -10.16 15.25 8.84
N PRO A 192 -9.68 15.48 10.07
CA PRO A 192 -8.26 15.75 10.33
C PRO A 192 -7.36 14.52 10.09
N ASN A 193 -7.87 13.31 10.33
CA ASN A 193 -7.10 12.07 10.29
C ASN A 193 -7.68 11.06 9.30
N CYS A 194 -7.71 11.42 8.02
CA CYS A 194 -8.36 10.62 6.98
C CYS A 194 -7.38 10.03 5.96
N ARG A 195 -7.57 8.75 5.61
CA ARG A 195 -6.99 8.09 4.43
C ARG A 195 -8.13 7.63 3.52
N ILE A 196 -7.89 7.60 2.21
CA ILE A 196 -8.85 7.09 1.22
C ILE A 196 -8.22 5.87 0.55
N ARG A 197 -9.05 4.89 0.17
CA ARG A 197 -8.70 3.81 -0.76
C ARG A 197 -9.78 3.73 -1.83
N HIS A 198 -9.36 3.79 -3.08
CA HIS A 198 -10.28 3.76 -4.22
C HIS A 198 -10.42 2.34 -4.77
N PHE A 199 -11.65 1.93 -5.00
CA PHE A 199 -11.99 0.62 -5.54
C PHE A 199 -12.70 0.81 -6.88
N LYS A 200 -11.91 0.94 -7.94
CA LYS A 200 -12.35 1.38 -9.27
C LYS A 200 -13.52 0.58 -9.82
N ASP A 201 -13.53 -0.73 -9.58
CA ASP A 201 -14.47 -1.66 -10.21
C ASP A 201 -15.64 -2.09 -9.31
N ASN A 202 -15.67 -1.60 -8.07
CA ASN A 202 -16.68 -1.97 -7.07
C ASN A 202 -17.89 -1.04 -7.10
N GLY A 203 -19.04 -1.57 -6.71
CA GLY A 203 -20.33 -0.89 -6.60
C GLY A 203 -20.62 -0.38 -5.18
N HIS A 204 -21.89 -0.04 -4.92
CA HIS A 204 -22.30 0.58 -3.65
C HIS A 204 -22.09 -0.32 -2.42
N THR A 205 -22.33 -1.63 -2.55
CA THR A 205 -22.29 -2.61 -1.46
C THR A 205 -20.95 -3.34 -1.40
N ILE A 206 -19.86 -2.58 -1.28
CA ILE A 206 -18.48 -3.07 -1.38
C ILE A 206 -18.17 -4.22 -0.42
N PHE A 207 -18.78 -4.27 0.77
CA PHE A 207 -18.52 -5.37 1.72
C PHE A 207 -19.21 -6.70 1.36
N LEU A 208 -20.17 -6.68 0.43
CA LEU A 208 -20.84 -7.88 -0.08
C LEU A 208 -20.25 -8.34 -1.43
N GLU A 209 -19.38 -7.54 -2.03
CA GLU A 209 -18.75 -7.83 -3.32
C GLU A 209 -17.50 -8.71 -3.17
N GLY A 210 -17.22 -9.51 -4.20
CA GLY A 210 -16.03 -10.35 -4.26
C GLY A 210 -14.75 -9.53 -4.41
N GLY A 211 -13.63 -10.07 -3.91
CA GLY A 211 -12.29 -9.49 -4.10
C GLY A 211 -11.88 -8.47 -3.04
N ILE A 212 -12.77 -8.12 -2.10
CA ILE A 212 -12.51 -7.20 -1.00
C ILE A 212 -12.11 -7.99 0.26
N ASP A 213 -10.95 -7.66 0.82
CA ASP A 213 -10.49 -8.16 2.11
C ASP A 213 -10.26 -6.99 3.06
N LEU A 214 -11.21 -6.79 3.98
CA LEU A 214 -11.19 -5.67 4.90
C LEU A 214 -9.97 -5.69 5.82
N VAL A 215 -9.51 -6.88 6.24
CA VAL A 215 -8.34 -7.00 7.13
C VAL A 215 -7.08 -6.57 6.38
N THR A 216 -6.93 -7.01 5.14
CA THR A 216 -5.84 -6.60 4.24
C THR A 216 -5.83 -5.09 4.05
N ILE A 217 -7.01 -4.49 3.82
CA ILE A 217 -7.15 -3.04 3.64
C ILE A 217 -6.75 -2.28 4.91
N ILE A 218 -7.19 -2.72 6.10
CA ILE A 218 -6.83 -2.07 7.37
C ILE A 218 -5.32 -2.20 7.65
N LYS A 219 -4.71 -3.36 7.35
CA LYS A 219 -3.26 -3.58 7.45
C LYS A 219 -2.49 -2.67 6.48
N GLY A 220 -2.89 -2.64 5.22
CA GLY A 220 -2.30 -1.83 4.17
C GLY A 220 -2.36 -0.34 4.49
N ALA A 221 -3.52 0.16 4.92
CA ALA A 221 -3.70 1.55 5.35
C ALA A 221 -2.94 1.92 6.64
N GLY A 222 -2.37 0.93 7.35
CA GLY A 222 -1.60 1.16 8.57
C GLY A 222 -2.45 1.54 9.78
N TYR A 223 -3.72 1.13 9.81
CA TYR A 223 -4.64 1.40 10.93
C TYR A 223 -4.80 0.22 11.89
N TYR A 224 -4.27 -0.96 11.56
CA TYR A 224 -4.28 -2.08 12.51
C TYR A 224 -3.35 -1.78 13.69
N ARG A 225 -3.92 -1.65 14.89
CA ARG A 225 -3.19 -1.48 16.16
C ARG A 225 -3.96 -2.10 17.31
N ARG A 226 -3.24 -2.60 18.32
CA ARG A 226 -3.83 -3.27 19.49
C ARG A 226 -3.89 -2.38 20.73
N SER A 227 -3.29 -1.20 20.65
CA SER A 227 -3.23 -0.20 21.71
C SER A 227 -3.45 1.20 21.16
N ARG A 228 -3.48 2.21 22.03
CA ARG A 228 -3.64 3.63 21.65
C ARG A 228 -2.67 4.13 20.59
N GLN A 229 -1.47 3.55 20.52
CA GLN A 229 -0.48 3.88 19.51
C GLN A 229 -0.11 2.64 18.71
N ILE A 230 0.13 2.83 17.40
CA ILE A 230 0.59 1.76 16.54
C ILE A 230 2.02 1.35 16.91
N ASN A 231 2.23 0.05 17.06
CA ASN A 231 3.57 -0.54 17.14
C ASN A 231 3.80 -1.43 15.93
N TYR A 232 4.54 -0.91 14.95
CA TYR A 232 4.85 -1.57 13.67
C TYR A 232 5.52 -2.96 13.80
N VAL A 233 6.02 -3.32 14.98
CA VAL A 233 6.64 -4.61 15.24
C VAL A 233 5.66 -5.55 15.94
N SER A 234 5.08 -5.16 17.08
CA SER A 234 4.20 -6.05 17.85
C SER A 234 2.77 -6.14 17.33
N ASP A 235 2.28 -5.11 16.65
CA ASP A 235 0.97 -5.11 16.00
C ASP A 235 1.05 -5.73 14.59
N TYR A 236 2.24 -6.10 14.11
CA TYR A 236 2.36 -6.70 12.79
C TYR A 236 1.69 -8.08 12.73
N LEU A 237 0.90 -8.28 11.68
CA LEU A 237 0.33 -9.58 11.32
C LEU A 237 1.05 -10.09 10.07
N LEU A 238 1.47 -11.36 10.10
CA LEU A 238 2.05 -12.01 8.94
C LEU A 238 1.10 -11.93 7.74
N PRO A 239 1.62 -11.84 6.50
CA PRO A 239 0.80 -11.87 5.32
C PRO A 239 0.14 -13.25 5.20
N THR A 240 -1.14 -13.26 4.84
CA THR A 240 -1.84 -14.47 4.44
C THR A 240 -1.29 -14.98 3.10
N PRO A 241 -1.49 -16.25 2.75
CA PRO A 241 -1.08 -16.77 1.44
C PRO A 241 -1.63 -15.97 0.26
N ASN A 242 -2.86 -15.47 0.36
CA ASN A 242 -3.49 -14.64 -0.67
C ASN A 242 -2.84 -13.25 -0.78
N GLU A 243 -2.56 -12.59 0.35
CA GLU A 243 -1.80 -11.33 0.36
C GLU A 243 -0.42 -11.51 -0.27
N LEU A 244 0.27 -12.60 0.10
CA LEU A 244 1.58 -12.91 -0.47
C LEU A 244 1.50 -13.16 -1.98
N GLN A 245 0.53 -13.95 -2.44
CA GLN A 245 0.35 -14.22 -3.86
C GLN A 245 0.13 -12.93 -4.65
N LYS A 246 -0.73 -12.02 -4.15
CA LYS A 246 -0.95 -10.71 -4.78
C LYS A 246 0.35 -9.90 -4.90
N VAL A 247 1.17 -9.87 -3.85
CA VAL A 247 2.47 -9.19 -3.87
C VAL A 247 3.42 -9.85 -4.89
N ILE A 248 3.48 -11.17 -4.95
CA ILE A 248 4.28 -11.90 -5.95
C ILE A 248 3.80 -11.58 -7.38
N GLU A 249 2.48 -11.52 -7.58
CA GLU A 249 1.87 -11.20 -8.87
C GLU A 249 2.17 -9.76 -9.33
N GLU A 250 2.16 -8.79 -8.42
CA GLU A 250 2.59 -7.40 -8.71
C GLU A 250 4.04 -7.34 -9.21
N TYR A 251 4.92 -8.15 -8.62
CA TYR A 251 6.33 -8.23 -9.02
C TYR A 251 6.58 -9.24 -10.15
N ARG A 252 5.56 -9.89 -10.71
CA ARG A 252 5.74 -10.93 -11.74
C ARG A 252 6.47 -10.41 -12.97
N LEU A 253 6.11 -9.23 -13.45
CA LEU A 253 6.72 -8.64 -14.64
C LEU A 253 8.18 -8.26 -14.39
N ILE A 254 8.50 -7.64 -13.25
CA ILE A 254 9.88 -7.29 -12.94
C ILE A 254 10.72 -8.54 -12.65
N ASN A 255 10.18 -9.55 -11.98
CA ASN A 255 10.85 -10.83 -11.75
C ASN A 255 11.12 -11.57 -13.06
N PHE A 256 10.15 -11.57 -13.98
CA PHE A 256 10.34 -12.14 -15.31
C PHE A 256 11.41 -11.38 -16.11
N ALA A 257 11.31 -10.05 -16.16
CA ALA A 257 12.23 -9.20 -16.90
C ALA A 257 13.65 -9.23 -16.32
N SER A 258 13.79 -9.22 -14.99
CA SER A 258 15.08 -9.21 -14.30
C SER A 258 15.69 -10.59 -14.07
N SER A 259 14.91 -11.69 -14.09
CA SER A 259 15.36 -13.06 -13.80
C SER A 259 16.49 -13.10 -12.75
N PRO A 260 16.17 -12.72 -11.50
CA PRO A 260 17.18 -12.40 -10.48
C PRO A 260 18.11 -13.60 -10.23
N VAL A 261 19.41 -13.34 -10.20
CA VAL A 261 20.44 -14.32 -9.82
C VAL A 261 20.80 -14.09 -8.35
N MET A 262 20.51 -15.07 -7.51
CA MET A 262 20.91 -15.04 -6.09
C MET A 262 22.22 -15.82 -5.91
N LEU A 263 23.22 -15.17 -5.34
CA LEU A 263 24.48 -15.79 -4.93
C LEU A 263 24.75 -15.52 -3.45
N SER A 264 25.32 -16.48 -2.73
CA SER A 264 25.71 -16.30 -1.34
C SER A 264 27.08 -16.92 -1.05
N THR A 265 27.78 -16.36 -0.07
CA THR A 265 29.11 -16.82 0.35
C THR A 265 29.01 -17.73 1.57
N LEU A 266 29.56 -18.94 1.47
CA LEU A 266 29.62 -19.93 2.54
C LEU A 266 30.68 -19.55 3.61
N GLU A 267 30.69 -20.27 4.73
CA GLU A 267 31.63 -20.03 5.84
C GLU A 267 33.11 -20.18 5.42
N ASP A 268 33.40 -21.07 4.46
CA ASP A 268 34.73 -21.28 3.90
C ASP A 268 35.14 -20.21 2.87
N GLY A 269 34.25 -19.26 2.57
CA GLY A 269 34.47 -18.18 1.60
C GLY A 269 34.08 -18.52 0.16
N LYS A 270 33.58 -19.73 -0.11
CA LYS A 270 33.13 -20.11 -1.44
C LYS A 270 31.81 -19.41 -1.79
N ILE A 271 31.75 -18.79 -2.98
CA ILE A 271 30.50 -18.26 -3.55
C ILE A 271 29.73 -19.43 -4.17
N VAL A 272 28.46 -19.54 -3.81
CA VAL A 272 27.52 -20.54 -4.35
C VAL A 272 26.25 -19.88 -4.85
N LYS A 273 25.53 -20.58 -5.72
CA LYS A 273 24.22 -20.17 -6.20
C LYS A 273 23.17 -20.36 -5.10
N GLY A 274 22.19 -19.48 -5.07
CA GLY A 274 21.10 -19.48 -4.09
C GLY A 274 21.52 -18.85 -2.77
N LEU A 275 20.68 -19.09 -1.75
CA LEU A 275 20.80 -18.47 -0.43
C LEU A 275 21.48 -19.36 0.61
N GLU A 276 22.22 -20.39 0.22
CA GLU A 276 22.83 -21.37 1.14
C GLU A 276 23.71 -20.73 2.25
N GLY A 277 24.46 -19.68 1.93
CA GLY A 277 25.29 -18.94 2.90
C GLY A 277 24.50 -18.08 3.90
N ILE A 278 23.17 -17.97 3.77
CA ILE A 278 22.32 -17.22 4.68
C ILE A 278 21.95 -18.07 5.90
N PRO A 279 22.12 -17.58 7.15
CA PRO A 279 21.72 -18.29 8.36
C PRO A 279 20.20 -18.52 8.40
N ASN A 280 19.79 -19.63 9.02
CA ASN A 280 18.36 -20.00 9.14
C ASN A 280 17.66 -19.36 10.35
N LYS A 281 18.40 -18.68 11.25
CA LYS A 281 17.86 -18.11 12.48
C LYS A 281 18.43 -16.72 12.71
N GLY A 282 17.56 -15.79 13.10
CA GLY A 282 17.94 -14.44 13.50
C GLY A 282 18.32 -14.31 14.99
N PRO A 283 18.63 -13.08 15.46
CA PRO A 283 18.51 -11.84 14.71
C PRO A 283 19.57 -11.69 13.62
N THR A 284 19.16 -11.17 12.46
CA THR A 284 20.05 -10.97 11.31
C THR A 284 19.77 -9.60 10.69
N ILE A 285 20.81 -8.89 10.25
CA ILE A 285 20.68 -7.64 9.52
C ILE A 285 21.35 -7.80 8.16
N LEU A 286 20.56 -7.71 7.09
CA LEU A 286 21.06 -7.58 5.73
C LEU A 286 21.35 -6.11 5.47
N VAL A 287 22.59 -5.81 5.09
CA VAL A 287 23.09 -4.45 4.88
C VAL A 287 23.68 -4.34 3.48
N GLY A 288 23.18 -3.44 2.65
CA GLY A 288 23.62 -3.35 1.25
C GLY A 288 23.35 -2.00 0.59
N TYR A 289 23.61 -1.96 -0.72
CA TYR A 289 23.30 -0.85 -1.62
C TYR A 289 21.82 -0.83 -2.00
N HIS A 290 21.19 0.35 -1.95
CA HIS A 290 19.80 0.53 -2.36
C HIS A 290 19.71 0.98 -3.83
N MET A 291 19.13 0.15 -4.69
CA MET A 291 18.93 0.53 -6.09
C MET A 291 17.87 1.63 -6.21
N LEU A 292 17.92 2.36 -7.32
CA LEU A 292 16.97 3.37 -7.75
C LEU A 292 15.53 2.87 -7.52
N LEU A 293 14.75 3.66 -6.79
CA LEU A 293 13.36 3.38 -6.39
C LEU A 293 13.14 2.08 -5.60
N GLY A 294 14.20 1.39 -5.17
CA GLY A 294 14.08 0.09 -4.52
C GLY A 294 13.60 -1.03 -5.45
N LEU A 295 14.01 -1.00 -6.73
CA LEU A 295 13.59 -2.01 -7.72
C LEU A 295 13.96 -3.45 -7.33
N GLU A 296 14.99 -3.63 -6.51
CA GLU A 296 15.45 -4.92 -5.99
C GLU A 296 14.52 -5.54 -4.95
N LEU A 297 13.70 -4.73 -4.27
CA LEU A 297 12.99 -5.15 -3.05
C LEU A 297 12.00 -6.30 -3.29
N GLY A 298 11.29 -6.27 -4.42
CA GLY A 298 10.34 -7.31 -4.80
C GLY A 298 11.03 -8.67 -5.01
N PRO A 299 11.96 -8.78 -5.97
CA PRO A 299 12.79 -9.98 -6.17
C PRO A 299 13.44 -10.47 -4.88
N LEU A 300 14.07 -9.57 -4.11
CA LEU A 300 14.73 -9.91 -2.86
C LEU A 300 13.79 -10.51 -1.82
N ALA A 301 12.68 -9.82 -1.50
CA ALA A 301 11.75 -10.25 -0.47
C ALA A 301 11.02 -11.55 -0.86
N THR A 302 10.62 -11.66 -2.13
CA THR A 302 9.90 -12.86 -2.62
C THR A 302 10.80 -14.08 -2.66
N THR A 303 12.07 -13.97 -3.07
CA THR A 303 13.02 -15.09 -3.06
C THR A 303 13.35 -15.57 -1.65
N PHE A 304 13.64 -14.65 -0.70
CA PHE A 304 13.90 -15.04 0.70
C PHE A 304 12.72 -15.78 1.33
N LEU A 305 11.51 -15.32 1.04
CA LEU A 305 10.30 -15.94 1.56
C LEU A 305 10.03 -17.31 0.94
N ASN A 306 10.19 -17.43 -0.39
CA ASN A 306 9.92 -18.68 -1.11
C ASN A 306 10.98 -19.76 -0.84
N GLU A 307 12.27 -19.40 -0.83
CA GLU A 307 13.36 -20.38 -0.70
C GLU A 307 13.73 -20.69 0.75
N ARG A 308 13.57 -19.74 1.67
CA ARG A 308 14.01 -19.89 3.07
C ARG A 308 12.88 -19.77 4.08
N GLY A 309 11.66 -19.40 3.68
CA GLY A 309 10.58 -19.07 4.61
C GLY A 309 10.89 -17.83 5.46
N ILE A 310 11.83 -16.99 5.03
CA ILE A 310 12.30 -15.82 5.80
C ILE A 310 11.55 -14.58 5.30
N LEU A 311 10.78 -13.97 6.19
CA LEU A 311 10.20 -12.65 5.94
C LEU A 311 11.20 -11.55 6.30
N LEU A 312 11.66 -10.81 5.28
CA LEU A 312 12.51 -9.64 5.46
C LEU A 312 11.70 -8.45 5.98
N ARG A 313 12.13 -7.87 7.11
CA ARG A 313 11.51 -6.69 7.70
C ARG A 313 12.31 -5.45 7.32
N GLY A 314 11.85 -4.72 6.31
CA GLY A 314 12.52 -3.52 5.80
C GLY A 314 12.39 -2.30 6.70
N ILE A 315 13.46 -1.52 6.83
CA ILE A 315 13.43 -0.21 7.47
C ILE A 315 13.26 0.85 6.38
N ALA A 316 12.08 1.48 6.36
CA ALA A 316 11.65 2.36 5.28
C ALA A 316 11.55 3.84 5.72
N HIS A 317 11.61 4.74 4.75
CA HIS A 317 11.51 6.18 5.00
C HIS A 317 10.09 6.54 5.52
N PRO A 318 9.93 7.44 6.51
CA PRO A 318 8.61 7.79 7.08
C PRO A 318 7.62 8.36 6.05
N PHE A 319 8.12 8.89 4.93
CA PHE A 319 7.31 9.28 3.78
C PHE A 319 6.38 8.15 3.30
N MET A 320 6.77 6.88 3.43
CA MET A 320 5.92 5.75 3.03
C MET A 320 4.81 5.42 4.05
N PHE A 321 4.74 6.10 5.20
CA PHE A 321 3.77 5.85 6.27
C PHE A 321 2.86 7.05 6.54
N ASN A 322 3.24 8.23 6.07
CA ASN A 322 2.48 9.47 6.23
C ASN A 322 1.30 9.51 5.23
N ARG A 323 0.15 10.01 5.69
CA ARG A 323 -1.05 10.22 4.87
C ARG A 323 -0.89 11.34 3.85
N THR A 324 -0.11 12.38 4.18
CA THR A 324 0.05 13.55 3.30
C THR A 324 0.84 13.17 2.05
N SER A 325 1.86 12.34 2.20
CA SER A 325 2.63 11.78 1.09
C SER A 325 1.83 10.78 0.25
N GLU A 326 0.93 9.99 0.85
CA GLU A 326 0.00 9.14 0.08
C GLU A 326 -0.84 9.95 -0.91
N LYS A 327 -1.27 11.16 -0.55
CA LYS A 327 -2.03 12.06 -1.44
C LYS A 327 -1.21 12.61 -2.62
N LEU A 328 0.13 12.51 -2.57
CA LEU A 328 1.02 12.89 -3.66
C LEU A 328 1.24 11.76 -4.67
N MET A 329 0.86 10.53 -4.31
CA MET A 329 1.02 9.37 -5.18
C MET A 329 -0.13 9.28 -6.19
N PRO A 330 0.10 8.69 -7.39
CA PRO A 330 -0.97 8.44 -8.35
C PRO A 330 -2.12 7.60 -7.77
N ASP A 331 -1.78 6.68 -6.87
CA ASP A 331 -2.71 5.94 -6.03
C ASP A 331 -2.30 6.06 -4.56
N SER A 332 -3.25 6.52 -3.72
CA SER A 332 -3.14 6.58 -2.27
C SER A 332 -2.75 5.25 -1.59
N ALA A 333 -3.00 4.10 -2.24
CA ALA A 333 -2.64 2.77 -1.77
C ALA A 333 -1.20 2.34 -2.14
N SER A 334 -0.43 3.16 -2.87
CA SER A 334 0.89 2.79 -3.42
C SER A 334 1.89 2.23 -2.40
N PHE A 335 1.74 2.60 -1.12
CA PHE A 335 2.64 2.15 -0.05
C PHE A 335 2.11 0.96 0.76
N ASP A 336 0.88 0.51 0.54
CA ASP A 336 0.21 -0.47 1.39
C ASP A 336 0.94 -1.82 1.39
N ARG A 337 1.43 -2.26 0.23
CA ARG A 337 2.18 -3.51 0.10
C ARG A 337 3.41 -3.57 0.99
N TYR A 338 4.13 -2.46 1.16
CA TYR A 338 5.32 -2.45 2.01
C TYR A 338 4.93 -2.66 3.48
N ARG A 339 3.79 -2.11 3.92
CA ARG A 339 3.27 -2.31 5.28
C ARG A 339 2.76 -3.73 5.48
N ILE A 340 2.06 -4.29 4.49
CA ILE A 340 1.61 -5.69 4.49
C ILE A 340 2.81 -6.64 4.60
N MET A 341 3.89 -6.36 3.85
CA MET A 341 5.15 -7.11 3.90
C MET A 341 6.02 -6.77 5.13
N GLY A 342 5.53 -5.93 6.05
CA GLY A 342 6.13 -5.71 7.36
C GLY A 342 7.22 -4.65 7.42
N ALA A 343 7.31 -3.77 6.42
CA ALA A 343 8.18 -2.60 6.50
C ALA A 343 7.80 -1.73 7.70
N VAL A 344 8.81 -1.16 8.37
CA VAL A 344 8.66 -0.29 9.53
C VAL A 344 9.31 1.06 9.27
N PRO A 345 8.80 2.18 9.81
CA PRO A 345 9.46 3.46 9.66
C PRO A 345 10.80 3.47 10.41
N VAL A 346 11.80 4.11 9.81
CA VAL A 346 13.14 4.25 10.38
C VAL A 346 13.11 4.91 11.76
N SER A 347 13.58 4.16 12.76
CA SER A 347 13.88 4.67 14.09
C SER A 347 14.74 3.66 14.85
N ALA A 348 15.55 4.14 15.80
CA ALA A 348 16.31 3.25 16.69
C ALA A 348 15.41 2.29 17.46
N THR A 349 14.23 2.76 17.89
CA THR A 349 13.23 1.97 18.62
C THR A 349 12.68 0.80 17.78
N ASN A 350 12.36 1.03 16.51
CA ASN A 350 11.85 -0.04 15.64
C ASN A 350 12.94 -1.06 15.31
N LEU A 351 14.17 -0.62 15.02
CA LEU A 351 15.29 -1.54 14.83
C LEU A 351 15.55 -2.38 16.09
N TYR A 352 15.57 -1.76 17.27
CA TYR A 352 15.70 -2.46 18.55
C TYR A 352 14.61 -3.53 18.71
N ARG A 353 13.34 -3.18 18.45
CA ARG A 353 12.21 -4.10 18.58
C ARG A 353 12.32 -5.28 17.62
N LEU A 354 12.65 -5.04 16.36
CA LEU A 354 12.85 -6.09 15.35
C LEU A 354 13.94 -7.08 15.77
N LEU A 355 15.10 -6.58 16.21
CA LEU A 355 16.21 -7.43 16.67
C LEU A 355 15.87 -8.18 17.96
N SER A 356 15.13 -7.55 18.88
CA SER A 356 14.66 -8.21 20.11
C SER A 356 13.73 -9.40 19.82
N GLN A 357 12.98 -9.34 18.71
CA GLN A 357 12.12 -10.43 18.23
C GLN A 357 12.84 -11.40 17.28
N LYS A 358 14.17 -11.28 17.16
CA LYS A 358 15.02 -12.14 16.32
C LYS A 358 14.64 -12.12 14.83
N CYS A 359 14.09 -11.01 14.35
CA CYS A 359 13.72 -10.87 12.94
C CYS A 359 14.95 -10.77 12.02
N PHE A 360 14.72 -11.05 10.73
CA PHE A 360 15.63 -10.67 9.65
C PHE A 360 15.28 -9.25 9.21
N VAL A 361 16.22 -8.32 9.39
CA VAL A 361 16.04 -6.90 9.10
C VAL A 361 16.77 -6.55 7.82
N LEU A 362 16.09 -5.85 6.90
CA LEU A 362 16.71 -5.28 5.71
C LEU A 362 16.99 -3.80 5.95
N LEU A 363 18.26 -3.41 5.86
CA LEU A 363 18.74 -2.07 6.15
C LEU A 363 19.63 -1.54 5.02
N TYR A 364 19.28 -0.38 4.49
CA TYR A 364 20.12 0.39 3.57
C TYR A 364 20.66 1.62 4.29
N PRO A 365 21.94 1.67 4.67
CA PRO A 365 22.46 2.81 5.43
C PRO A 365 22.39 4.13 4.67
N GLY A 366 22.56 4.14 3.34
CA GLY A 366 22.34 5.35 2.54
C GLY A 366 20.87 5.72 2.38
N GLY A 367 19.95 4.76 2.47
CA GLY A 367 18.52 5.00 2.52
C GLY A 367 18.00 5.70 1.26
N ALA A 368 17.14 6.71 1.44
CA ALA A 368 16.52 7.43 0.31
C ALA A 368 17.54 8.11 -0.62
N ARG A 369 18.72 8.50 -0.12
CA ARG A 369 19.77 9.13 -0.95
C ARG A 369 20.37 8.18 -1.98
N GLU A 370 20.44 6.89 -1.65
CA GLU A 370 20.84 5.83 -2.59
C GLU A 370 19.67 5.45 -3.51
N ALA A 371 18.47 5.23 -2.96
CA ALA A 371 17.28 4.93 -3.75
C ALA A 371 16.86 6.05 -4.72
N LEU A 372 17.32 7.28 -4.51
CA LEU A 372 17.12 8.43 -5.38
C LEU A 372 18.47 9.03 -5.78
N HIS A 373 19.43 8.16 -6.11
CA HIS A 373 20.73 8.59 -6.60
C HIS A 373 20.58 9.38 -7.92
N ARG A 374 21.55 10.24 -8.19
CA ARG A 374 21.60 11.09 -9.38
C ARG A 374 22.32 10.40 -10.53
N LYS A 375 22.38 11.04 -11.69
CA LYS A 375 23.11 10.52 -12.85
C LYS A 375 24.59 10.29 -12.53
N GLY A 376 25.11 9.12 -12.90
CA GLY A 376 26.51 8.76 -12.66
C GLY A 376 26.82 8.35 -11.21
N GLU A 377 25.78 8.18 -10.38
CA GLU A 377 25.92 7.74 -8.99
C GLU A 377 25.48 6.30 -8.76
N GLN A 378 25.13 5.56 -9.82
CA GLN A 378 24.80 4.14 -9.73
C GLN A 378 25.91 3.39 -8.97
N TYR A 379 25.51 2.53 -8.04
CA TYR A 379 26.39 1.66 -7.26
C TYR A 379 27.33 2.40 -6.28
N LYS A 380 27.09 3.68 -5.99
CA LYS A 380 27.82 4.42 -4.96
C LYS A 380 27.12 4.32 -3.61
N LEU A 381 27.90 4.13 -2.55
CA LEU A 381 27.40 4.06 -1.17
C LEU A 381 27.43 5.43 -0.48
N PHE A 382 26.25 5.98 -0.19
CA PHE A 382 26.07 7.26 0.50
C PHE A 382 25.81 7.06 2.00
N TRP A 383 26.69 6.29 2.64
CA TRP A 383 26.54 5.85 4.01
C TRP A 383 26.86 6.98 5.03
N PRO A 384 26.13 7.08 6.15
CA PRO A 384 26.44 8.03 7.21
C PRO A 384 27.82 7.77 7.84
N LYS A 385 28.35 8.72 8.61
CA LYS A 385 29.64 8.53 9.30
C LYS A 385 29.51 7.62 10.52
N GLN A 386 28.32 7.53 11.10
CA GLN A 386 28.06 6.92 12.38
C GLN A 386 27.76 5.42 12.26
N SER A 387 28.42 4.62 13.10
CA SER A 387 28.31 3.15 13.17
C SER A 387 27.16 2.64 14.04
N GLU A 388 26.05 3.39 14.14
CA GLU A 388 24.98 3.10 15.10
C GLU A 388 24.29 1.74 14.88
N PHE A 389 24.13 1.30 13.62
CA PHE A 389 23.52 -0.01 13.36
C PHE A 389 24.42 -1.16 13.80
N VAL A 390 25.75 -1.00 13.74
CA VAL A 390 26.73 -2.01 14.19
C VAL A 390 26.65 -2.18 15.71
N ARG A 391 26.58 -1.06 16.44
CA ARG A 391 26.41 -1.04 17.90
C ARG A 391 25.08 -1.70 18.30
N MET A 392 24.02 -1.42 17.54
CA MET A 392 22.71 -2.04 17.75
C MET A 392 22.76 -3.55 17.47
N ALA A 393 23.33 -3.97 16.33
CA ALA A 393 23.49 -5.39 15.97
C ALA A 393 24.22 -6.16 17.06
N SER A 394 25.36 -5.64 17.53
CA SER A 394 26.16 -6.25 18.59
C SER A 394 25.44 -6.35 19.93
N SER A 395 24.58 -5.38 20.25
CA SER A 395 23.81 -5.40 21.50
C SER A 395 22.86 -6.59 21.62
N PHE A 396 22.45 -7.14 20.47
CA PHE A 396 21.59 -8.33 20.33
C PHE A 396 22.35 -9.58 19.86
N GLY A 397 23.65 -9.48 19.57
CA GLY A 397 24.43 -10.55 18.96
C GLY A 397 23.89 -10.95 17.59
N ALA A 398 23.42 -9.97 16.80
CA ALA A 398 22.87 -10.21 15.47
C ALA A 398 23.97 -10.50 14.44
N THR A 399 23.69 -11.40 13.51
CA THR A 399 24.56 -11.65 12.35
C THR A 399 24.36 -10.53 11.32
N ILE A 400 25.45 -9.90 10.88
CA ILE A 400 25.41 -8.89 9.80
C ILE A 400 25.74 -9.58 8.49
N ILE A 401 24.92 -9.40 7.46
CA ILE A 401 25.14 -9.93 6.12
C ILE A 401 25.32 -8.75 5.18
N PRO A 402 26.57 -8.39 4.81
CA PRO A 402 26.80 -7.43 3.75
C PRO A 402 26.32 -8.01 2.42
N PHE A 403 25.67 -7.22 1.57
CA PHE A 403 25.29 -7.68 0.24
C PHE A 403 25.37 -6.57 -0.81
N GLY A 404 25.71 -6.97 -2.03
CA GLY A 404 25.65 -6.13 -3.22
C GLY A 404 24.47 -6.54 -4.11
N VAL A 405 23.91 -5.57 -4.81
CA VAL A 405 22.90 -5.82 -5.85
C VAL A 405 23.13 -4.87 -7.02
N ILE A 406 23.02 -5.39 -8.25
CA ILE A 406 23.16 -4.59 -9.48
C ILE A 406 22.12 -4.95 -10.53
N GLY A 407 21.97 -4.08 -11.54
CA GLY A 407 21.15 -4.30 -12.74
C GLY A 407 20.07 -3.24 -12.99
N GLU A 408 20.03 -2.14 -12.24
CA GLU A 408 19.07 -1.04 -12.46
C GLU A 408 19.31 -0.37 -13.81
N ASP A 409 20.59 -0.19 -14.15
CA ASP A 409 21.08 0.39 -15.40
C ASP A 409 20.79 -0.50 -16.62
N ASP A 410 20.52 -1.78 -16.37
CA ASP A 410 20.11 -2.78 -17.35
C ASP A 410 18.60 -2.80 -17.62
N ILE A 411 17.78 -2.18 -16.76
CA ILE A 411 16.33 -2.13 -16.93
C ILE A 411 15.85 -0.74 -17.32
N CYS A 412 16.50 0.32 -16.81
CA CYS A 412 16.12 1.68 -17.12
C CYS A 412 17.31 2.64 -17.17
N GLU A 413 17.14 3.72 -17.90
CA GLU A 413 18.01 4.88 -17.88
C GLU A 413 17.39 6.00 -17.05
N LEU A 414 18.20 6.64 -16.18
CA LEU A 414 17.80 7.83 -15.44
C LEU A 414 17.93 9.06 -16.36
N LEU A 415 16.81 9.50 -16.94
CA LEU A 415 16.74 10.65 -17.83
C LEU A 415 16.67 11.98 -17.08
N LEU A 416 15.92 12.04 -15.98
CA LEU A 416 15.74 13.23 -15.17
C LEU A 416 16.00 12.87 -13.72
N ASP A 417 17.07 13.45 -13.15
CA ASP A 417 17.30 13.42 -11.72
C ASP A 417 16.86 14.73 -11.05
N TYR A 418 17.11 14.86 -9.75
CA TYR A 418 16.76 16.06 -9.01
C TYR A 418 17.35 17.34 -9.63
N ASP A 419 18.61 17.30 -10.05
CA ASP A 419 19.33 18.48 -10.57
C ASP A 419 18.77 18.93 -11.94
N ASP A 420 18.10 18.03 -12.67
CA ASP A 420 17.34 18.37 -13.86
C ASP A 420 15.95 18.93 -13.52
N LEU A 421 15.24 18.29 -12.59
CA LEU A 421 13.85 18.62 -12.25
C LEU A 421 13.73 20.01 -11.64
N VAL A 422 14.68 20.43 -10.79
CA VAL A 422 14.68 21.77 -10.20
C VAL A 422 14.83 22.90 -11.24
N LYS A 423 15.24 22.57 -12.47
CA LYS A 423 15.32 23.53 -13.59
C LYS A 423 14.01 23.60 -14.39
N VAL A 424 13.06 22.69 -14.15
CA VAL A 424 11.77 22.67 -14.84
C VAL A 424 10.87 23.78 -14.28
N PRO A 425 10.26 24.63 -15.13
CA PRO A 425 9.35 25.68 -14.67
C PRO A 425 8.23 25.13 -13.78
N PHE A 426 7.95 25.84 -12.68
CA PHE A 426 6.92 25.51 -11.68
C PHE A 426 7.16 24.23 -10.83
N TYR A 427 8.30 23.55 -11.01
CA TYR A 427 8.62 22.36 -10.21
C TYR A 427 8.85 22.68 -8.73
N ASP A 428 9.26 23.90 -8.40
CA ASP A 428 9.45 24.40 -7.04
C ASP A 428 8.21 24.22 -6.14
N ILE A 429 7.00 24.33 -6.72
CA ILE A 429 5.74 24.09 -6.00
C ILE A 429 5.60 22.62 -5.60
N LEU A 430 5.93 21.71 -6.52
CA LEU A 430 5.84 20.27 -6.29
C LEU A 430 6.95 19.80 -5.35
N ASP A 431 8.18 20.26 -5.56
CA ASP A 431 9.33 19.99 -4.70
C ASP A 431 9.04 20.37 -3.25
N LYS A 432 8.55 21.60 -3.03
CA LYS A 432 8.17 22.08 -1.71
C LYS A 432 7.11 21.17 -1.07
N ARG A 433 6.09 20.76 -1.81
CA ARG A 433 5.05 19.85 -1.28
C ARG A 433 5.60 18.47 -0.91
N ILE A 434 6.46 17.88 -1.74
CA ILE A 434 7.06 16.58 -1.49
C ILE A 434 7.94 16.64 -0.23
N ASN A 435 8.82 17.64 -0.16
CA ASN A 435 9.81 17.77 0.90
C ASN A 435 9.24 18.38 2.21
N GLU A 436 8.11 19.08 2.18
CA GLU A 436 7.32 19.45 3.38
C GLU A 436 6.55 18.25 3.96
N ALA A 437 6.02 17.37 3.09
CA ALA A 437 5.34 16.15 3.52
C ALA A 437 6.31 15.08 4.06
N ALA A 438 7.59 15.20 3.73
CA ALA A 438 8.66 14.33 4.19
C ALA A 438 9.13 14.71 5.60
N VAL A 439 9.14 13.73 6.52
CA VAL A 439 9.92 13.88 7.76
C VAL A 439 11.40 13.85 7.36
N ARG A 440 12.15 14.91 7.67
CA ARG A 440 13.60 14.96 7.42
C ARG A 440 14.33 14.00 8.34
N VAL A 441 14.54 12.78 7.85
CA VAL A 441 15.40 11.80 8.51
C VAL A 441 16.83 12.31 8.39
N ARG A 442 17.54 12.49 9.51
CA ARG A 442 18.92 13.04 9.56
C ARG A 442 19.04 14.54 9.25
N ALA A 443 18.06 15.35 9.62
CA ALA A 443 18.11 16.82 9.49
C ALA A 443 19.36 17.47 10.11
N ASP A 444 19.97 16.83 11.12
CA ASP A 444 21.17 17.33 11.81
C ASP A 444 22.50 16.98 11.09
N PHE A 445 22.45 16.35 9.91
CA PHE A 445 23.63 15.91 9.18
C PHE A 445 23.96 16.90 8.05
N ASN A 446 25.21 17.36 7.99
CA ASN A 446 25.69 18.22 6.91
C ASN A 446 26.25 17.39 5.74
N GLY A 447 26.10 17.90 4.51
CA GLY A 447 26.64 17.30 3.28
C GLY A 447 25.71 16.29 2.60
N GLU A 448 26.26 15.46 1.71
CA GLU A 448 25.51 14.55 0.82
C GLU A 448 24.59 13.55 1.54
N VAL A 449 24.94 13.14 2.76
CA VAL A 449 24.14 12.22 3.59
C VAL A 449 22.90 12.87 4.18
N GLY A 450 22.98 14.17 4.47
CA GLY A 450 21.85 14.96 4.99
C GLY A 450 20.94 15.48 3.89
N ASN A 451 21.43 15.51 2.64
CA ASN A 451 20.66 15.96 1.49
C ASN A 451 19.77 14.83 0.96
N GLN A 452 18.59 14.66 1.57
CA GLN A 452 17.61 13.64 1.21
C GLN A 452 16.45 14.24 0.41
N ASP A 453 16.79 14.92 -0.69
CA ASP A 453 15.79 15.47 -1.60
C ASP A 453 14.93 14.33 -2.13
N LEU A 454 13.65 14.29 -1.73
CA LEU A 454 12.71 13.32 -2.27
C LEU A 454 12.15 13.88 -3.58
N TYR A 455 12.24 13.09 -4.65
CA TYR A 455 11.74 13.46 -5.96
C TYR A 455 11.29 12.22 -6.74
N ALA A 456 10.50 12.43 -7.79
CA ALA A 456 10.12 11.38 -8.73
C ALA A 456 11.09 11.40 -9.92
N PRO A 457 12.01 10.43 -10.06
CA PRO A 457 12.94 10.39 -11.17
C PRO A 457 12.24 10.13 -12.50
N GLY A 458 12.70 10.78 -13.57
CA GLY A 458 12.28 10.46 -14.93
C GLY A 458 13.08 9.29 -15.48
N LEU A 459 12.42 8.17 -15.77
CA LEU A 459 13.05 6.93 -16.22
C LEU A 459 12.66 6.56 -17.65
N LEU A 460 13.64 6.09 -18.43
CA LEU A 460 13.42 5.50 -19.75
C LEU A 460 13.68 3.98 -19.68
N PRO A 461 12.66 3.13 -19.93
CA PRO A 461 12.86 1.68 -19.98
C PRO A 461 13.84 1.27 -21.08
N LYS A 462 14.68 0.27 -20.79
CA LYS A 462 15.60 -0.38 -21.74
C LYS A 462 15.12 -1.80 -22.06
N ILE A 463 15.79 -2.45 -23.02
CA ILE A 463 15.69 -3.90 -23.21
C ILE A 463 16.20 -4.55 -21.92
N PRO A 464 15.36 -5.28 -21.16
CA PRO A 464 15.72 -5.68 -19.82
C PRO A 464 16.92 -6.62 -19.77
N GLY A 465 17.92 -6.25 -18.96
CA GLY A 465 18.95 -7.16 -18.50
C GLY A 465 18.52 -7.95 -17.26
N ARG A 466 19.47 -8.29 -16.38
CA ARG A 466 19.23 -9.07 -15.16
C ARG A 466 19.53 -8.30 -13.88
N PHE A 467 18.88 -8.72 -12.80
CA PHE A 467 19.36 -8.40 -11.45
C PHE A 467 20.28 -9.48 -10.93
N TYR A 468 21.34 -9.06 -10.24
CA TYR A 468 22.29 -9.96 -9.60
C TYR A 468 22.46 -9.54 -8.15
N PHE A 469 22.39 -10.52 -7.25
CA PHE A 469 22.56 -10.35 -5.82
C PHE A 469 23.74 -11.20 -5.36
N LEU A 470 24.61 -10.63 -4.54
CA LEU A 470 25.67 -11.36 -3.86
C LEU A 470 25.62 -11.03 -2.38
N PHE A 471 25.27 -12.03 -1.58
CA PHE A 471 25.33 -11.97 -0.12
C PHE A 471 26.71 -12.41 0.33
N GLY A 472 27.48 -11.49 0.89
CA GLY A 472 28.80 -11.73 1.42
C GLY A 472 28.77 -12.64 2.65
N LYS A 473 29.97 -12.97 3.15
CA LYS A 473 30.11 -13.89 4.29
C LYS A 473 29.40 -13.32 5.53
N PRO A 474 28.59 -14.12 6.25
CA PRO A 474 27.97 -13.68 7.49
C PRO A 474 28.99 -13.24 8.54
N ILE A 475 28.78 -12.07 9.14
CA ILE A 475 29.64 -11.47 10.16
C ILE A 475 28.97 -11.58 11.52
N GLU A 476 29.51 -12.44 12.38
CA GLU A 476 29.01 -12.66 13.72
C GLU A 476 29.40 -11.53 14.68
N THR A 477 28.40 -10.94 15.35
CA THR A 477 28.63 -9.95 16.42
C THR A 477 28.43 -10.53 17.82
N ARG A 478 28.01 -11.80 17.90
CA ARG A 478 27.80 -12.50 19.17
C ARG A 478 29.11 -12.55 19.96
N GLY A 479 29.03 -12.18 21.25
CA GLY A 479 30.20 -12.11 22.13
C GLY A 479 31.01 -10.80 22.02
N ARG A 480 30.76 -9.96 21.01
CA ARG A 480 31.50 -8.70 20.78
C ARG A 480 30.84 -7.46 21.41
N LYS A 481 29.85 -7.64 22.30
CA LYS A 481 29.04 -6.54 22.86
C LYS A 481 29.86 -5.51 23.64
N GLN A 482 30.85 -5.92 24.42
CA GLN A 482 31.70 -4.98 25.17
C GLN A 482 32.72 -4.31 24.24
N GLU A 483 33.28 -5.06 23.29
CA GLU A 483 34.21 -4.53 22.27
C GLU A 483 33.54 -3.43 21.45
N LEU A 484 32.34 -3.70 20.92
CA LEU A 484 31.62 -2.78 20.03
C LEU A 484 30.84 -1.69 20.77
N ARG A 485 31.00 -1.56 22.10
CA ARG A 485 30.65 -0.33 22.83
C ARG A 485 31.67 0.77 22.60
N ASP A 486 32.92 0.39 22.33
CA ASP A 486 33.95 1.34 21.93
C ASP A 486 33.64 1.90 20.55
N LYS A 487 33.70 3.24 20.42
CA LYS A 487 33.34 3.92 19.18
C LYS A 487 34.30 3.60 18.03
N ALA A 488 35.60 3.44 18.31
CA ALA A 488 36.59 3.15 17.29
C ALA A 488 36.42 1.71 16.77
N LYS A 489 36.18 0.74 17.66
CA LYS A 489 35.91 -0.66 17.27
C LYS A 489 34.60 -0.82 16.52
N ALA A 490 33.54 -0.13 16.92
CA ALA A 490 32.30 -0.10 16.16
C ALA A 490 32.51 0.53 14.76
N GLN A 491 33.36 1.54 14.66
CA GLN A 491 33.68 2.19 13.39
C GLN A 491 34.54 1.31 12.47
N GLU A 492 35.49 0.55 13.01
CA GLU A 492 36.29 -0.43 12.28
C GLU A 492 35.38 -1.46 11.60
N LEU A 493 34.51 -2.11 12.37
CA LEU A 493 33.55 -3.08 11.85
C LEU A 493 32.56 -2.46 10.86
N TYR A 494 32.15 -1.21 11.08
CA TYR A 494 31.30 -0.49 10.12
C TYR A 494 31.98 -0.31 8.76
N MET A 495 33.26 0.06 8.76
CA MET A 495 34.03 0.21 7.53
C MET A 495 34.28 -1.15 6.87
N ASP A 496 34.54 -2.20 7.63
CA ASP A 496 34.67 -3.56 7.11
C ASP A 496 33.39 -4.00 6.37
N VAL A 497 32.22 -3.78 6.99
CA VAL A 497 30.91 -4.09 6.36
C VAL A 497 30.72 -3.27 5.09
N LYS A 498 31.05 -1.98 5.10
CA LYS A 498 30.95 -1.12 3.92
C LYS A 498 31.86 -1.61 2.78
N CYS A 499 33.12 -1.91 3.09
CA CYS A 499 34.07 -2.44 2.12
C CYS A 499 33.64 -3.80 1.56
N GLU A 500 33.00 -4.64 2.36
CA GLU A 500 32.48 -5.92 1.87
C GLU A 500 31.29 -5.73 0.91
N VAL A 501 30.41 -4.75 1.15
CA VAL A 501 29.36 -4.36 0.19
C VAL A 501 29.99 -3.86 -1.12
N GLU A 502 31.01 -3.01 -1.05
CA GLU A 502 31.73 -2.51 -2.24
C GLU A 502 32.38 -3.65 -3.03
N ARG A 503 32.98 -4.64 -2.35
CA ARG A 503 33.51 -5.85 -3.00
C ARG A 503 32.43 -6.68 -3.68
N CYS A 504 31.28 -6.84 -3.03
CA CYS A 504 30.15 -7.57 -3.63
C CYS A 504 29.68 -6.87 -4.91
N LEU A 505 29.53 -5.53 -4.88
CA LEU A 505 29.17 -4.74 -6.06
C LEU A 505 30.20 -4.88 -7.18
N ALA A 506 31.49 -4.73 -6.87
CA ALA A 506 32.57 -4.84 -7.85
C ALA A 506 32.63 -6.24 -8.50
N TYR A 507 32.49 -7.29 -7.70
CA TYR A 507 32.43 -8.67 -8.20
C TYR A 507 31.27 -8.87 -9.18
N LEU A 508 30.07 -8.41 -8.80
CA LEU A 508 28.89 -8.52 -9.65
C LEU A 508 29.04 -7.72 -10.95
N GLN A 509 29.60 -6.50 -10.88
CA GLN A 509 29.84 -5.64 -12.04
C GLN A 509 30.80 -6.31 -13.04
N GLU A 510 31.85 -6.98 -12.56
CA GLU A 510 32.77 -7.71 -13.42
C GLU A 510 32.11 -8.97 -14.03
N LYS A 511 31.43 -9.76 -13.19
CA LYS A 511 30.89 -11.07 -13.60
C LYS A 511 29.68 -10.94 -14.52
N ARG A 512 28.83 -9.92 -14.35
CA ARG A 512 27.64 -9.73 -15.21
C ARG A 512 27.97 -9.55 -16.69
N GLU A 513 29.16 -9.02 -17.01
CA GLU A 513 29.60 -8.82 -18.40
C GLU A 513 29.88 -10.15 -19.10
N LYS A 514 30.07 -11.23 -18.33
CA LYS A 514 30.29 -12.59 -18.82
C LYS A 514 29.00 -13.43 -18.85
N ASP A 515 27.84 -12.89 -18.46
CA ASP A 515 26.57 -13.63 -18.49
C ASP A 515 25.98 -13.67 -19.92
N PRO A 516 25.97 -14.84 -20.61
CA PRO A 516 25.36 -14.96 -21.94
C PRO A 516 23.84 -14.74 -21.91
N TYR A 517 23.23 -14.83 -20.74
CA TYR A 517 21.81 -14.66 -20.48
C TYR A 517 21.48 -13.31 -19.85
N ARG A 518 22.41 -12.33 -19.82
CA ARG A 518 22.10 -10.98 -19.31
C ARG A 518 20.87 -10.39 -20.00
N ASN A 519 20.84 -10.40 -21.33
CA ASN A 519 19.73 -9.85 -22.11
C ASN A 519 18.48 -10.75 -22.07
N ILE A 520 17.30 -10.15 -22.23
CA ILE A 520 16.04 -10.92 -22.23
C ILE A 520 15.91 -11.89 -23.42
N PHE A 521 16.47 -11.59 -24.61
CA PHE A 521 16.28 -12.46 -25.78
C PHE A 521 16.93 -13.85 -25.65
N PRO A 522 18.23 -13.99 -25.28
CA PRO A 522 18.82 -15.30 -25.04
C PRO A 522 18.10 -16.09 -23.94
N ARG A 523 17.60 -15.40 -22.91
CA ARG A 523 16.82 -16.02 -21.82
C ARG A 523 15.50 -16.60 -22.31
N THR A 524 14.73 -15.81 -23.03
CA THR A 524 13.45 -16.25 -23.58
C THR A 524 13.65 -17.42 -24.55
N LEU A 525 14.69 -17.38 -25.39
CA LEU A 525 15.02 -18.52 -26.27
C LEU A 525 15.35 -19.78 -25.48
N PHE A 526 16.17 -19.67 -24.44
CA PHE A 526 16.49 -20.80 -23.56
C PHE A 526 15.24 -21.37 -22.89
N GLN A 527 14.34 -20.53 -22.38
CA GLN A 527 13.09 -20.95 -21.75
C GLN A 527 12.10 -21.56 -22.73
N LEU A 528 12.04 -21.08 -23.98
CA LEU A 528 11.20 -21.68 -25.02
C LEU A 528 11.66 -23.11 -25.38
N ILE A 529 12.97 -23.37 -25.33
CA ILE A 529 13.55 -24.68 -25.64
C ILE A 529 13.43 -25.65 -24.46
N ASN A 530 13.70 -25.18 -23.24
CA ASN A 530 13.83 -26.04 -22.05
C ASN A 530 12.59 -26.03 -21.14
N GLY A 531 11.67 -25.07 -21.33
CA GLY A 531 10.51 -24.82 -20.49
C GLY A 531 10.68 -23.60 -19.57
N PHE A 532 9.57 -22.87 -19.35
CA PHE A 532 9.56 -21.63 -18.55
C PHE A 532 9.82 -21.81 -17.05
N ASN A 533 9.72 -23.05 -16.55
CA ASN A 533 10.01 -23.40 -15.15
C ASN A 533 11.48 -23.79 -14.92
N VAL A 534 12.28 -23.91 -15.98
CA VAL A 534 13.70 -24.25 -15.85
C VAL A 534 14.47 -23.00 -15.46
N GLU A 535 15.33 -23.15 -14.45
CA GLU A 535 16.20 -22.09 -14.00
C GLU A 535 17.20 -21.70 -15.10
N VAL A 536 17.20 -20.41 -15.47
CA VAL A 536 18.08 -19.91 -16.52
C VAL A 536 19.52 -19.87 -16.00
N PRO A 537 20.50 -20.45 -16.72
CA PRO A 537 21.91 -20.38 -16.34
C PRO A 537 22.41 -18.94 -16.24
N THR A 538 23.58 -18.77 -15.63
CA THR A 538 24.29 -17.50 -15.52
C THR A 538 25.79 -17.75 -15.72
N PHE A 539 26.64 -16.77 -15.44
CA PHE A 539 28.09 -16.91 -15.51
C PHE A 539 28.64 -17.97 -14.53
N ASP A 540 29.82 -18.50 -14.84
CA ASP A 540 30.53 -19.43 -13.96
C ASP A 540 31.08 -18.72 -12.71
N LEU A 541 30.92 -19.38 -11.54
CA LEU A 541 31.33 -18.88 -10.23
C LEU A 541 32.85 -18.96 -10.03
#